data_AF-A0A1Z5HEA7-F1
#
_entry.id   AF-A0A1Z5HEA7-F1
#
_cell.length_a   1.000
_cell.length_b   1.000
_cell.length_c   1.000
_cell.angle_alpha   90.00
_cell.angle_beta   90.00
_cell.angle_gamma   90.00
#
_symmetry.space_group_name_H-M   'P 1'
#
loop_
_entity.id
_entity.type
_entity.pdbx_description
1 polymer ?
#
loop_
_entity_poly.entity_id
_entity_poly.type
_entity_poly.pdbx_seq_one_letter_code
_entity_poly.pdbx_strand_id
1 'polypeptide(L)'
;MLVTGVPKCCEVAWRAWLSNTEKSVVPPVQEAQSRSNASQVETVENSEEPKPDEVKAKQEFQSALEKAIPTSLEAVDKFKEEGKGRAVGAAVKGVVSADTQQVRATYQEIENTPEAEAPEQEPEALAEIEQAPETSALNMGEGLVGEIQAEHTDLSNFENESDDMLKQEQISDEQLEMVDEDDLAEANKERKQVKEAVKKGPKEAKQLEQEQKQQVAQELNKEELQGKQEMQQERQKELTGAQQDQKKTKSKIELKRQAVTDHINTIYETANTGVKQKLDDLEKQSLANFDIGEKAATKTFEDNVKRRMDAFKRWRYDRFGGSLLWAKDKLFGMDELPEVKNI
;
A
#
# COMPACT_ATOMS: atom_id res chain seq x y z
N MET A 1 13.10 19.49 13.67
CA MET A 1 12.20 20.60 14.06
C MET A 1 10.79 20.04 14.13
N LEU A 2 10.32 19.79 15.36
CA LEU A 2 8.96 19.35 15.63
C LEU A 2 8.08 20.61 15.60
N VAL A 3 7.19 20.71 14.60
CA VAL A 3 6.18 21.77 14.55
C VAL A 3 5.09 21.39 15.56
N THR A 4 5.24 21.86 16.79
CA THR A 4 4.23 21.76 17.84
C THR A 4 3.19 22.85 17.62
N GLY A 5 1.96 22.47 17.28
CA GLY A 5 0.79 23.37 17.35
C GLY A 5 -0.08 23.39 16.11
N VAL A 6 -0.60 22.24 15.66
CA VAL A 6 -1.77 22.23 14.76
C VAL A 6 -3.02 22.34 15.66
N PRO A 7 -3.93 23.32 15.43
CA PRO A 7 -5.17 23.44 16.20
C PRO A 7 -5.97 22.12 16.18
N LYS A 8 -6.58 21.72 17.31
CA LYS A 8 -7.35 20.46 17.40
C LYS A 8 -8.41 20.29 16.29
N CYS A 9 -9.01 21.38 15.82
CA CYS A 9 -9.95 21.35 14.69
C CYS A 9 -9.28 20.93 13.37
N CYS A 10 -8.05 21.37 13.13
CA CYS A 10 -7.27 20.97 11.95
C CYS A 10 -6.80 19.51 12.03
N GLU A 11 -6.55 18.97 13.23
CA GLU A 11 -6.12 17.59 13.39
C GLU A 11 -7.24 16.59 13.04
N VAL A 12 -8.48 16.87 13.44
CA VAL A 12 -9.64 16.02 13.12
C VAL A 12 -9.92 16.05 11.61
N ALA A 13 -9.91 17.23 10.99
CA ALA A 13 -10.10 17.37 9.55
C ALA A 13 -9.00 16.65 8.74
N TRP A 14 -7.75 16.77 9.18
CA TRP A 14 -6.62 16.07 8.57
C TRP A 14 -6.76 14.55 8.63
N ARG A 15 -7.18 13.98 9.77
CA ARG A 15 -7.39 12.54 9.91
C ARG A 15 -8.54 12.03 9.03
N ALA A 16 -9.64 12.79 8.95
CA ALA A 16 -10.75 12.45 8.06
C ALA A 16 -10.32 12.50 6.58
N TRP A 17 -9.54 13.52 6.21
CA TRP A 17 -8.96 13.65 4.87
C TRP A 17 -8.04 12.47 4.51
N LEU A 18 -7.17 12.06 5.44
CA LEU A 18 -6.27 10.92 5.24
C LEU A 18 -7.07 9.62 5.09
N SER A 19 -8.01 9.38 5.99
CA SER A 19 -8.83 8.16 5.97
C SER A 19 -9.63 8.01 4.69
N ASN A 20 -10.24 9.09 4.19
CA ASN A 20 -10.93 9.08 2.89
C ASN A 20 -9.96 8.78 1.74
N THR A 21 -8.78 9.41 1.77
CA THR A 21 -7.73 9.15 0.77
C THR A 21 -7.32 7.67 0.76
N GLU A 22 -7.10 7.07 1.92
CA GLU A 22 -6.73 5.65 2.06
C GLU A 22 -7.81 4.71 1.52
N LYS A 23 -9.10 4.96 1.81
CA LYS A 23 -10.21 4.16 1.28
C LYS A 23 -10.36 4.25 -0.23
N SER A 24 -9.89 5.34 -0.82
CA SER A 24 -9.97 5.54 -2.27
C SER A 24 -8.83 4.88 -3.05
N VAL A 25 -7.81 4.36 -2.36
CA VAL A 25 -6.63 3.74 -2.97
C VAL A 25 -7.02 2.46 -3.67
N VAL A 26 -6.66 2.35 -4.94
CA VAL A 26 -6.84 1.09 -5.69
C VAL A 26 -5.72 0.12 -5.30
N PRO A 27 -6.03 -1.06 -4.72
CA PRO A 27 -5.01 -2.05 -4.43
C PRO A 27 -4.40 -2.58 -5.74
N PRO A 28 -3.09 -2.87 -5.77
CA PRO A 28 -2.47 -3.61 -6.86
C PRO A 28 -3.16 -4.96 -7.10
N VAL A 29 -3.35 -5.32 -8.37
CA VAL A 29 -3.93 -6.63 -8.75
C VAL A 29 -3.15 -7.79 -8.14
N GLN A 30 -1.81 -7.66 -8.06
CA GLN A 30 -0.93 -8.69 -7.53
C GLN A 30 -0.91 -8.75 -5.98
N GLU A 31 -1.53 -7.80 -5.28
CA GLU A 31 -1.61 -7.82 -3.80
C GLU A 31 -2.49 -8.99 -3.33
N ALA A 32 -3.54 -9.30 -4.08
CA ALA A 32 -4.36 -10.48 -3.86
C ALA A 32 -3.57 -11.79 -4.03
N GLN A 33 -2.75 -11.87 -5.08
CA GLN A 33 -1.88 -13.02 -5.31
C GLN A 33 -0.87 -13.20 -4.14
N SER A 34 -0.34 -12.11 -3.58
CA SER A 34 0.55 -12.17 -2.43
C SER A 34 -0.11 -12.80 -1.19
N ARG A 35 -1.41 -12.57 -0.96
CA ARG A 35 -2.17 -13.19 0.14
C ARG A 35 -2.36 -14.68 -0.09
N SER A 36 -2.79 -15.06 -1.30
CA SER A 36 -2.90 -16.48 -1.68
C SER A 36 -1.57 -17.22 -1.51
N ASN A 37 -0.47 -16.58 -1.91
CA ASN A 37 0.88 -17.10 -1.74
C ASN A 37 1.26 -17.24 -0.26
N ALA A 38 0.87 -16.30 0.61
CA ALA A 38 1.10 -16.40 2.04
C ALA A 38 0.34 -17.58 2.66
N SER A 39 -0.92 -17.80 2.27
CA SER A 39 -1.72 -18.95 2.69
C SER A 39 -1.06 -20.27 2.28
N GLN A 40 -0.51 -20.37 1.06
CA GLN A 40 0.24 -21.55 0.64
C GLN A 40 1.51 -21.77 1.50
N VAL A 41 2.25 -20.71 1.82
CA VAL A 41 3.43 -20.82 2.69
C VAL A 41 3.02 -21.33 4.07
N GLU A 42 1.90 -20.87 4.62
CA GLU A 42 1.35 -21.35 5.88
C GLU A 42 0.96 -22.83 5.80
N THR A 43 0.34 -23.30 4.70
CA THR A 43 0.07 -24.73 4.53
C THR A 43 1.34 -25.56 4.55
N VAL A 44 2.38 -25.11 3.83
CA VAL A 44 3.69 -25.79 3.75
C VAL A 44 4.42 -25.79 5.10
N GLU A 45 4.34 -24.69 5.86
CA GLU A 45 4.90 -24.58 7.21
C GLU A 45 4.22 -25.56 8.19
N ASN A 46 2.90 -25.76 8.03
CA ASN A 46 2.12 -26.67 8.85
C ASN A 46 2.19 -28.14 8.41
N SER A 47 2.77 -28.44 7.24
CA SER A 47 2.95 -29.81 6.77
C SER A 47 3.94 -30.58 7.64
N GLU A 48 3.56 -31.79 8.05
CA GLU A 48 4.42 -32.66 8.85
C GLU A 48 5.62 -33.15 8.04
N GLU A 49 6.84 -32.90 8.54
CA GLU A 49 8.09 -33.30 7.88
C GLU A 49 8.23 -34.84 7.83
N PRO A 50 8.23 -35.46 6.64
CA PRO A 50 8.39 -36.90 6.52
C PRO A 50 9.82 -37.30 6.87
N LYS A 51 9.95 -38.41 7.61
CA LYS A 51 11.24 -38.94 8.06
C LYS A 51 11.61 -40.19 7.26
N PRO A 52 12.90 -40.40 6.96
CA PRO A 52 13.35 -41.64 6.32
C PRO A 52 12.95 -42.89 7.12
N ASP A 53 12.48 -43.93 6.45
CA ASP A 53 12.08 -45.18 7.09
C ASP A 53 13.30 -46.10 7.26
N GLU A 54 14.14 -45.79 8.25
CA GLU A 54 15.32 -46.58 8.56
C GLU A 54 14.99 -48.04 8.90
N VAL A 55 13.84 -48.28 9.51
CA VAL A 55 13.43 -49.62 9.94
C VAL A 55 13.14 -50.47 8.72
N LYS A 56 12.36 -49.95 7.78
CA LYS A 56 12.08 -50.61 6.50
C LYS A 56 13.34 -50.79 5.66
N ALA A 57 14.22 -49.78 5.62
CA ALA A 57 15.51 -49.91 4.94
C ALA A 57 16.35 -51.08 5.48
N LYS A 58 16.42 -51.23 6.81
CA LYS A 58 17.11 -52.36 7.47
C LYS A 58 16.43 -53.71 7.19
N GLN A 59 15.10 -53.75 7.19
CA GLN A 59 14.34 -54.96 6.88
C GLN A 59 14.54 -55.41 5.42
N GLU A 60 14.44 -54.49 4.46
CA GLU A 60 14.69 -54.77 3.04
C GLU A 60 16.14 -55.19 2.79
N PHE A 61 17.10 -54.55 3.46
CA PHE A 61 18.49 -54.96 3.44
C PHE A 61 18.66 -56.41 3.93
N GLN A 62 18.11 -56.76 5.09
CA GLN A 62 18.22 -58.10 5.66
C GLN A 62 17.55 -59.16 4.77
N SER A 63 16.33 -58.89 4.30
CA SER A 63 15.59 -59.77 3.39
C SER A 63 16.34 -60.00 2.07
N ALA A 64 16.92 -58.94 1.50
CA ALA A 64 17.71 -59.07 0.28
C ALA A 64 19.04 -59.78 0.53
N LEU A 65 19.68 -59.53 1.68
CA LEU A 65 20.90 -60.22 2.09
C LEU A 65 20.67 -61.72 2.22
N GLU A 66 19.60 -62.15 2.91
CA GLU A 66 19.25 -63.57 3.06
C GLU A 66 19.08 -64.27 1.70
N LYS A 67 18.46 -63.60 0.72
CA LYS A 67 18.31 -64.11 -0.65
C LYS A 67 19.61 -64.09 -1.45
N ALA A 68 20.55 -63.22 -1.07
CA ALA A 68 21.84 -63.07 -1.70
C ALA A 68 22.89 -64.04 -1.14
N ILE A 69 22.69 -64.62 0.05
CA ILE A 69 23.64 -65.57 0.65
C ILE A 69 23.83 -66.76 -0.31
N PRO A 70 25.06 -66.98 -0.82
CA PRO A 70 25.34 -68.10 -1.71
C PRO A 70 25.25 -69.41 -0.94
N THR A 71 24.53 -70.38 -1.51
CA THR A 71 24.32 -71.72 -0.91
C THR A 71 25.27 -72.79 -1.45
N SER A 72 26.17 -72.45 -2.37
CA SER A 72 27.15 -73.38 -2.96
C SER A 72 28.46 -72.68 -3.32
N LEU A 73 29.55 -73.44 -3.46
CA LEU A 73 30.86 -72.89 -3.86
C LEU A 73 30.82 -72.20 -5.22
N GLU A 74 30.08 -72.77 -6.17
CA GLU A 74 29.91 -72.17 -7.49
C GLU A 74 29.16 -70.83 -7.39
N ALA A 75 28.16 -70.73 -6.52
CA ALA A 75 27.46 -69.47 -6.24
C ALA A 75 28.36 -68.44 -5.52
N VAL A 76 29.30 -68.87 -4.68
CA VAL A 76 30.30 -67.97 -4.08
C VAL A 76 31.28 -67.46 -5.15
N ASP A 77 31.77 -68.36 -6.02
CA ASP A 77 32.70 -68.00 -7.11
C ASP A 77 32.06 -67.06 -8.13
N LYS A 78 30.77 -67.27 -8.42
CA LYS A 78 29.97 -66.44 -9.32
C LYS A 78 29.26 -65.28 -8.61
N PHE A 79 29.41 -65.10 -7.30
CA PHE A 79 28.66 -64.10 -6.52
C PHE A 79 28.73 -62.69 -7.13
N LYS A 80 29.93 -62.31 -7.58
CA LYS A 80 30.21 -61.05 -8.26
C LYS A 80 29.63 -60.99 -9.67
N GLU A 81 29.69 -62.09 -10.41
CA GLU A 81 29.14 -62.21 -11.77
C GLU A 81 27.61 -62.17 -11.77
N GLU A 82 26.99 -62.77 -10.76
CA GLU A 82 25.53 -62.80 -10.54
C GLU A 82 24.98 -61.49 -9.98
N GLY A 83 25.85 -60.53 -9.58
CA GLY A 83 25.43 -59.21 -9.12
C GLY A 83 24.63 -59.22 -7.82
N LYS A 84 24.80 -60.24 -6.97
CA LYS A 84 24.02 -60.43 -5.73
C LYS A 84 24.17 -59.25 -4.76
N GLY A 85 25.37 -58.68 -4.62
CA GLY A 85 25.60 -57.48 -3.82
C GLY A 85 24.82 -56.26 -4.31
N ARG A 86 24.74 -56.08 -5.64
CA ARG A 86 23.94 -55.00 -6.25
C ARG A 86 22.44 -55.19 -6.02
N ALA A 87 21.96 -56.44 -5.98
CA ALA A 87 20.56 -56.73 -5.69
C ALA A 87 20.17 -56.32 -4.26
N VAL A 88 21.08 -56.52 -3.28
CA VAL A 88 20.88 -56.04 -1.90
C VAL A 88 20.85 -54.50 -1.85
N GLY A 89 21.79 -53.85 -2.55
CA GLY A 89 21.80 -52.39 -2.68
C GLY A 89 20.52 -51.84 -3.32
N ALA A 90 20.01 -52.50 -4.37
CA ALA A 90 18.80 -52.09 -5.07
C ALA A 90 17.54 -52.13 -4.18
N ALA A 91 17.44 -53.10 -3.25
CA ALA A 91 16.32 -53.18 -2.31
C ALA A 91 16.27 -51.95 -1.37
N VAL A 92 17.43 -51.57 -0.81
CA VAL A 92 17.53 -50.37 0.05
C VAL A 92 17.36 -49.08 -0.77
N LYS A 93 17.89 -49.04 -1.99
CA LYS A 93 17.67 -47.91 -2.93
C LYS A 93 16.19 -47.67 -3.19
N GLY A 94 15.39 -48.73 -3.27
CA GLY A 94 13.94 -48.64 -3.41
C GLY A 94 13.28 -47.91 -2.25
N VAL A 95 13.72 -48.16 -1.01
CA VAL A 95 13.25 -47.44 0.19
C VAL A 95 13.67 -45.97 0.14
N VAL A 96 14.95 -45.69 -0.16
CA VAL A 96 15.44 -44.31 -0.27
C VAL A 96 14.68 -43.53 -1.35
N SER A 97 14.39 -44.16 -2.49
CA SER A 97 13.59 -43.54 -3.56
C SER A 97 12.16 -43.25 -3.09
N ALA A 98 11.51 -44.19 -2.40
CA ALA A 98 10.18 -43.99 -1.83
C ALA A 98 10.16 -42.85 -0.80
N ASP A 99 11.17 -42.77 0.09
CA ASP A 99 11.30 -41.71 1.09
C ASP A 99 11.47 -40.34 0.41
N THR A 100 12.30 -40.24 -0.64
CA THR A 100 12.45 -38.98 -1.39
C THR A 100 11.17 -38.56 -2.13
N GLN A 101 10.40 -39.52 -2.64
CA GLN A 101 9.11 -39.24 -3.27
C GLN A 101 8.07 -38.79 -2.24
N GLN A 102 8.10 -39.34 -1.02
CA GLN A 102 7.24 -38.91 0.06
C GLN A 102 7.53 -37.45 0.44
N VAL A 103 8.80 -37.05 0.56
CA VAL A 103 9.18 -35.64 0.79
C VAL A 103 8.62 -34.74 -0.31
N ARG A 104 8.79 -35.11 -1.59
CA ARG A 104 8.23 -34.34 -2.70
C ARG A 104 6.70 -34.24 -2.62
N ALA A 105 6.02 -35.34 -2.30
CA ALA A 105 4.57 -35.39 -2.20
C ALA A 105 4.03 -34.50 -1.06
N THR A 106 4.69 -34.51 0.10
CA THR A 106 4.30 -33.64 1.24
C THR A 106 4.36 -32.15 0.88
N TYR A 107 5.33 -31.75 0.06
CA TYR A 107 5.54 -30.35 -0.31
C TYR A 107 5.06 -30.02 -1.72
N GLN A 108 4.28 -30.90 -2.36
CA GLN A 108 3.86 -30.73 -3.76
C GLN A 108 3.00 -29.48 -3.97
N GLU A 109 2.34 -28.97 -2.93
CA GLU A 109 1.48 -27.80 -3.01
C GLU A 109 2.19 -26.59 -3.62
N ILE A 110 3.49 -26.41 -3.34
CA ILE A 110 4.30 -25.30 -3.88
C ILE A 110 4.43 -25.32 -5.41
N GLU A 111 4.22 -26.48 -6.04
CA GLU A 111 4.28 -26.64 -7.49
C GLU A 111 3.18 -25.83 -8.18
N ASN A 112 2.03 -25.68 -7.53
CA ASN A 112 0.87 -24.98 -8.05
C ASN A 112 0.86 -23.53 -7.55
N THR A 113 0.72 -22.57 -8.45
CA THR A 113 0.43 -21.19 -8.04
C THR A 113 -1.02 -21.12 -7.59
N PRO A 114 -1.32 -20.70 -6.34
CA PRO A 114 -2.69 -20.58 -5.87
C PRO A 114 -3.43 -19.47 -6.64
N GLU A 115 -4.74 -19.60 -6.80
CA GLU A 115 -5.56 -18.57 -7.43
C GLU A 115 -5.59 -17.31 -6.54
N ALA A 116 -5.55 -16.13 -7.18
CA ALA A 116 -5.61 -14.87 -6.47
C ALA A 116 -6.94 -14.73 -5.70
N GLU A 117 -6.85 -14.39 -4.42
CA GLU A 117 -8.02 -14.08 -3.59
C GLU A 117 -8.79 -12.85 -4.12
N ALA A 118 -10.06 -12.73 -3.77
CA ALA A 118 -10.79 -11.51 -4.05
C ALA A 118 -10.19 -10.33 -3.25
N PRO A 119 -10.14 -9.11 -3.82
CA PRO A 119 -9.68 -7.95 -3.06
C PRO A 119 -10.58 -7.72 -1.84
N GLU A 120 -9.97 -7.49 -0.67
CA GLU A 120 -10.68 -7.32 0.60
C GLU A 120 -11.68 -6.15 0.59
N GLN A 121 -11.39 -5.09 -0.18
CA GLN A 121 -12.19 -3.88 -0.24
C GLN A 121 -12.16 -3.27 -1.64
N GLU A 122 -13.33 -2.84 -2.12
CA GLU A 122 -13.42 -2.03 -3.33
C GLU A 122 -13.06 -0.58 -3.02
N PRO A 123 -12.29 0.09 -3.91
CA PRO A 123 -11.88 1.47 -3.69
C PRO A 123 -13.10 2.42 -3.75
N GLU A 124 -13.24 3.25 -2.72
CA GLU A 124 -14.26 4.31 -2.70
C GLU A 124 -13.84 5.49 -3.61
N ALA A 125 -14.82 6.23 -4.14
CA ALA A 125 -14.51 7.48 -4.84
C ALA A 125 -13.97 8.52 -3.84
N LEU A 126 -12.98 9.32 -4.27
CA LEU A 126 -12.57 10.50 -3.49
C LEU A 126 -13.76 11.42 -3.28
N ALA A 127 -13.88 12.00 -2.09
CA ALA A 127 -14.93 12.97 -1.82
C ALA A 127 -14.90 14.14 -2.82
N GLU A 128 -16.09 14.64 -3.14
CA GLU A 128 -16.25 15.86 -3.93
C GLU A 128 -15.70 17.07 -3.17
N ILE A 129 -15.34 18.11 -3.91
CA ILE A 129 -14.88 19.37 -3.33
C ILE A 129 -16.01 19.96 -2.50
N GLU A 130 -15.74 20.32 -1.24
CA GLU A 130 -16.72 21.00 -0.40
C GLU A 130 -17.16 22.31 -1.05
N GLN A 131 -18.47 22.57 -1.05
CA GLN A 131 -19.01 23.85 -1.52
C GLN A 131 -18.83 24.90 -0.42
N ALA A 132 -18.10 25.96 -0.74
CA ALA A 132 -17.89 27.09 0.15
C ALA A 132 -19.23 27.82 0.43
N PRO A 133 -19.55 28.14 1.69
CA PRO A 133 -20.69 28.99 1.99
C PRO A 133 -20.43 30.42 1.52
N GLU A 134 -21.49 31.09 1.07
CA GLU A 134 -21.46 32.48 0.62
C GLU A 134 -21.01 33.43 1.73
N THR A 135 -20.20 34.42 1.38
CA THR A 135 -19.79 35.47 2.32
C THR A 135 -20.93 36.47 2.50
N SER A 136 -21.42 36.60 3.72
CA SER A 136 -22.50 37.54 4.07
C SER A 136 -22.13 39.00 3.78
N ALA A 137 -23.14 39.84 3.55
CA ALA A 137 -22.95 41.26 3.35
C ALA A 137 -22.63 42.01 4.65
N LEU A 138 -21.71 42.97 4.56
CA LEU A 138 -21.33 43.89 5.62
C LEU A 138 -22.08 45.22 5.51
N ASN A 139 -22.67 45.52 4.34
CA ASN A 139 -23.40 46.75 4.04
C ASN A 139 -22.57 48.00 4.37
N MET A 140 -21.34 48.07 3.86
CA MET A 140 -20.36 49.08 4.29
C MET A 140 -20.82 50.54 4.08
N GLY A 141 -21.75 50.79 3.15
CA GLY A 141 -22.31 52.11 2.88
C GLY A 141 -23.44 52.56 3.82
N GLU A 142 -23.98 51.66 4.65
CA GLU A 142 -25.13 51.96 5.50
C GLU A 142 -24.69 52.82 6.71
N GLY A 143 -25.26 54.02 6.83
CA GLY A 143 -25.02 54.91 7.97
C GLY A 143 -23.64 55.57 8.04
N LEU A 144 -22.79 55.43 7.01
CA LEU A 144 -21.44 56.02 7.03
C LEU A 144 -21.47 57.56 6.89
N VAL A 145 -22.32 58.09 6.00
CA VAL A 145 -22.54 59.52 5.86
C VAL A 145 -23.70 59.91 6.77
N GLY A 146 -23.44 60.77 7.75
CA GLY A 146 -24.43 61.26 8.71
C GLY A 146 -25.51 62.14 8.05
N GLU A 147 -26.62 62.34 8.76
CA GLU A 147 -27.64 63.31 8.38
C GLU A 147 -27.21 64.74 8.73
N ILE A 148 -27.48 65.70 7.84
CA ILE A 148 -27.33 67.11 8.17
C ILE A 148 -28.44 67.47 9.17
N GLN A 149 -28.05 67.89 10.37
CA GLN A 149 -29.01 68.30 11.40
C GLN A 149 -29.78 69.55 10.94
N ALA A 150 -31.06 69.64 11.31
CA ALA A 150 -31.93 70.72 10.87
C ALA A 150 -31.37 72.10 11.27
N GLU A 151 -30.73 72.16 12.43
CA GLU A 151 -30.09 73.32 13.03
C GLU A 151 -28.94 73.88 12.17
N HIS A 152 -28.32 73.05 11.32
CA HIS A 152 -27.25 73.48 10.42
C HIS A 152 -27.77 74.01 9.07
N THR A 153 -29.07 73.88 8.81
CA THR A 153 -29.72 74.35 7.57
C THR A 153 -30.83 75.35 7.83
N ASP A 154 -31.08 75.72 9.10
CA ASP A 154 -32.07 76.74 9.42
C ASP A 154 -31.49 78.14 9.15
N LEU A 155 -31.95 78.75 8.06
CA LEU A 155 -31.59 80.10 7.65
C LEU A 155 -32.74 81.10 7.91
N SER A 156 -33.79 80.71 8.63
CA SER A 156 -34.99 81.53 8.84
C SER A 156 -34.72 82.84 9.59
N ASN A 157 -33.69 82.88 10.45
CA ASN A 157 -33.28 84.09 11.14
C ASN A 157 -32.95 85.24 10.17
N PHE A 158 -32.36 84.96 9.00
CA PHE A 158 -32.05 85.99 8.00
C PHE A 158 -33.31 86.60 7.36
N GLU A 159 -34.41 85.84 7.22
CA GLU A 159 -35.70 86.35 6.75
C GLU A 159 -36.42 87.12 7.87
N ASN A 160 -36.40 86.58 9.10
CA ASN A 160 -37.07 87.16 10.26
C ASN A 160 -36.46 88.50 10.68
N GLU A 161 -35.13 88.61 10.76
CA GLU A 161 -34.44 89.86 11.12
C GLU A 161 -34.76 90.99 10.12
N SER A 162 -34.77 90.67 8.82
CA SER A 162 -35.12 91.64 7.77
C SER A 162 -36.57 92.11 7.88
N ASP A 163 -37.51 91.20 8.11
CA ASP A 163 -38.93 91.54 8.23
C ASP A 163 -39.26 92.26 9.54
N ASP A 164 -38.55 91.96 10.61
CA ASP A 164 -38.73 92.63 11.90
C ASP A 164 -38.18 94.06 11.89
N MET A 165 -37.07 94.32 11.18
CA MET A 165 -36.57 95.69 10.95
C MET A 165 -37.59 96.55 10.19
N LEU A 166 -38.23 96.01 9.14
CA LEU A 166 -39.24 96.75 8.38
C LEU A 166 -40.51 97.02 9.19
N LYS A 167 -40.94 96.05 10.01
CA LYS A 167 -42.05 96.25 10.95
C LYS A 167 -41.74 97.33 11.99
N GLN A 168 -40.51 97.35 12.53
CA GLN A 168 -40.09 98.37 13.50
C GLN A 168 -40.13 99.78 12.91
N GLU A 169 -39.70 99.92 11.65
CA GLU A 169 -39.73 101.20 10.92
C GLU A 169 -41.10 101.52 10.29
N GLN A 170 -42.12 100.67 10.52
CA GLN A 170 -43.48 100.80 9.96
C GLN A 170 -43.52 100.87 8.42
N ILE A 171 -42.54 100.24 7.77
CA ILE A 171 -42.44 100.16 6.31
C ILE A 171 -43.14 98.88 5.86
N SER A 172 -44.21 99.04 5.09
CA SER A 172 -44.96 97.94 4.47
C SER A 172 -44.28 97.44 3.20
N ASP A 173 -44.51 96.18 2.85
CA ASP A 173 -44.02 95.62 1.58
C ASP A 173 -44.62 96.34 0.38
N GLU A 174 -45.89 96.81 0.47
CA GLU A 174 -46.51 97.62 -0.57
C GLU A 174 -45.79 98.96 -0.76
N GLN A 175 -45.25 99.56 0.30
CA GLN A 175 -44.45 100.80 0.21
C GLN A 175 -43.08 100.56 -0.44
N LEU A 176 -42.46 99.40 -0.21
CA LEU A 176 -41.19 99.04 -0.83
C LEU A 176 -41.34 98.69 -2.32
N GLU A 177 -42.54 98.30 -2.76
CA GLU A 177 -42.86 98.04 -4.17
C GLU A 177 -43.24 99.29 -4.95
N MET A 178 -43.52 100.42 -4.27
CA MET A 178 -43.76 101.72 -4.91
C MET A 178 -42.47 102.50 -5.23
N VAL A 179 -41.30 102.00 -4.81
CA VAL A 179 -39.99 102.65 -5.00
C VAL A 179 -39.26 101.96 -6.15
N ASP A 180 -39.22 102.61 -7.31
CA ASP A 180 -38.69 102.02 -8.55
C ASP A 180 -37.18 102.29 -8.77
N GLU A 181 -36.63 103.41 -8.26
CA GLU A 181 -35.23 103.82 -8.51
C GLU A 181 -34.62 104.54 -7.29
N ASP A 182 -33.79 103.84 -6.48
CA ASP A 182 -32.82 104.39 -5.49
C ASP A 182 -32.06 103.24 -4.79
N ASP A 183 -31.16 103.54 -3.85
CA ASP A 183 -30.50 102.59 -2.94
C ASP A 183 -31.51 101.67 -2.21
N LEU A 184 -32.71 102.18 -1.90
CA LEU A 184 -33.78 101.41 -1.25
C LEU A 184 -34.41 100.35 -2.18
N ALA A 185 -34.49 100.63 -3.48
CA ALA A 185 -34.99 99.68 -4.48
C ALA A 185 -34.01 98.52 -4.67
N GLU A 186 -32.69 98.81 -4.70
CA GLU A 186 -31.65 97.77 -4.80
C GLU A 186 -31.60 96.92 -3.51
N ALA A 187 -31.70 97.53 -2.32
CA ALA A 187 -31.78 96.80 -1.05
C ALA A 187 -33.02 95.90 -0.97
N ASN A 188 -34.19 96.34 -1.47
CA ASN A 188 -35.39 95.51 -1.53
C ASN A 188 -35.21 94.31 -2.48
N LYS A 189 -34.51 94.51 -3.60
CA LYS A 189 -34.14 93.44 -4.54
C LYS A 189 -33.17 92.43 -3.92
N GLU A 190 -32.13 92.88 -3.24
CA GLU A 190 -31.21 92.02 -2.49
C GLU A 190 -31.94 91.24 -1.39
N ARG A 191 -32.84 91.90 -0.63
CA ARG A 191 -33.70 91.25 0.37
C ARG A 191 -34.56 90.15 -0.24
N LYS A 192 -35.20 90.40 -1.40
CA LYS A 192 -35.97 89.37 -2.12
C LYS A 192 -35.08 88.20 -2.54
N GLN A 193 -33.85 88.46 -3.01
CA GLN A 193 -32.87 87.41 -3.34
C GLN A 193 -32.42 86.61 -2.12
N VAL A 194 -32.20 87.25 -0.96
CA VAL A 194 -31.88 86.58 0.30
C VAL A 194 -33.05 85.68 0.73
N LYS A 195 -34.30 86.16 0.66
CA LYS A 195 -35.49 85.35 0.96
C LYS A 195 -35.60 84.12 0.04
N GLU A 196 -35.24 84.26 -1.24
CA GLU A 196 -35.17 83.11 -2.15
C GLU A 196 -34.05 82.13 -1.77
N ALA A 197 -32.87 82.64 -1.43
CA ALA A 197 -31.71 81.83 -1.02
C ALA A 197 -32.00 81.07 0.29
N VAL A 198 -32.65 81.70 1.27
CA VAL A 198 -33.10 81.07 2.53
C VAL A 198 -34.06 79.91 2.26
N LYS A 199 -34.92 80.02 1.24
CA LYS A 199 -35.86 78.95 0.85
C LYS A 199 -35.22 77.83 0.02
N LYS A 200 -34.18 78.13 -0.76
CA LYS A 200 -33.50 77.19 -1.67
C LYS A 200 -32.34 76.45 -1.00
N GLY A 201 -31.51 77.15 -0.22
CA GLY A 201 -30.29 76.63 0.40
C GLY A 201 -30.48 75.32 1.19
N PRO A 202 -31.50 75.20 2.07
CA PRO A 202 -31.74 73.96 2.82
C PRO A 202 -32.11 72.78 1.91
N LYS A 203 -32.80 73.04 0.79
CA LYS A 203 -33.16 72.00 -0.18
C LYS A 203 -31.93 71.54 -0.96
N GLU A 204 -31.09 72.48 -1.40
CA GLU A 204 -29.83 72.19 -2.09
C GLU A 204 -28.85 71.42 -1.20
N ALA A 205 -28.74 71.80 0.08
CA ALA A 205 -27.91 71.08 1.06
C ALA A 205 -28.38 69.63 1.26
N LYS A 206 -29.69 69.40 1.42
CA LYS A 206 -30.26 68.04 1.51
C LYS A 206 -30.07 67.24 0.22
N GLN A 207 -30.16 67.89 -0.94
CA GLN A 207 -29.93 67.22 -2.21
C GLN A 207 -28.47 66.78 -2.35
N LEU A 208 -27.50 67.65 -2.02
CA LEU A 208 -26.08 67.31 -2.03
C LEU A 208 -25.76 66.19 -1.03
N GLU A 209 -26.37 66.21 0.15
CA GLU A 209 -26.25 65.15 1.15
C GLU A 209 -26.72 63.79 0.59
N GLN A 210 -27.89 63.76 -0.06
CA GLN A 210 -28.42 62.54 -0.67
C GLN A 210 -27.53 62.04 -1.81
N GLU A 211 -27.03 62.94 -2.65
CA GLU A 211 -26.10 62.62 -3.73
C GLU A 211 -24.79 62.02 -3.18
N GLN A 212 -24.19 62.64 -2.15
CA GLN A 212 -22.98 62.10 -1.51
C GLN A 212 -23.24 60.77 -0.81
N LYS A 213 -24.36 60.62 -0.09
CA LYS A 213 -24.79 59.35 0.52
C LYS A 213 -24.86 58.24 -0.52
N GLN A 214 -25.48 58.51 -1.67
CA GLN A 214 -25.60 57.54 -2.75
C GLN A 214 -24.25 57.20 -3.38
N GLN A 215 -23.40 58.19 -3.65
CA GLN A 215 -22.07 57.97 -4.22
C GLN A 215 -21.20 57.11 -3.30
N VAL A 216 -21.10 57.49 -2.02
CA VAL A 216 -20.30 56.75 -1.02
C VAL A 216 -20.86 55.33 -0.83
N ALA A 217 -22.19 55.18 -0.75
CA ALA A 217 -22.79 53.85 -0.64
C ALA A 217 -22.51 52.98 -1.88
N GLN A 218 -22.54 53.55 -3.09
CA GLN A 218 -22.22 52.81 -4.31
C GLN A 218 -20.75 52.39 -4.37
N GLU A 219 -19.82 53.27 -4.01
CA GLU A 219 -18.39 52.96 -3.97
C GLU A 219 -18.07 51.84 -2.97
N LEU A 220 -18.61 51.95 -1.76
CA LEU A 220 -18.38 50.95 -0.71
C LEU A 220 -19.05 49.61 -1.02
N ASN A 221 -20.25 49.61 -1.59
CA ASN A 221 -20.90 48.38 -2.05
C ASN A 221 -20.09 47.70 -3.16
N LYS A 222 -19.45 48.48 -4.04
CA LYS A 222 -18.58 47.96 -5.09
C LYS A 222 -17.29 47.35 -4.51
N GLU A 223 -16.65 48.02 -3.56
CA GLU A 223 -15.48 47.49 -2.85
C GLU A 223 -15.82 46.22 -2.07
N GLU A 224 -16.98 46.20 -1.40
CA GLU A 224 -17.47 45.02 -0.69
C GLU A 224 -17.70 43.84 -1.65
N LEU A 225 -18.32 44.09 -2.81
CA LEU A 225 -18.53 43.05 -3.82
C LEU A 225 -17.19 42.50 -4.34
N GLN A 226 -16.22 43.38 -4.61
CA GLN A 226 -14.89 42.98 -5.05
C GLN A 226 -14.18 42.13 -3.98
N GLY A 227 -14.17 42.58 -2.72
CA GLY A 227 -13.55 41.83 -1.63
C GLY A 227 -14.21 40.47 -1.40
N LYS A 228 -15.54 40.36 -1.55
CA LYS A 228 -16.24 39.07 -1.51
C LYS A 228 -15.82 38.14 -2.63
N GLN A 229 -15.72 38.64 -3.85
CA GLN A 229 -15.26 37.86 -4.99
C GLN A 229 -13.83 37.37 -4.80
N GLU A 230 -12.93 38.21 -4.30
CA GLU A 230 -11.55 37.83 -3.98
C GLU A 230 -11.50 36.73 -2.90
N MET A 231 -12.30 36.84 -1.85
CA MET A 231 -12.42 35.78 -0.83
C MET A 231 -12.97 34.47 -1.38
N GLN A 232 -13.99 34.52 -2.25
CA GLN A 232 -14.54 33.33 -2.93
C GLN A 232 -13.50 32.68 -3.83
N GLN A 233 -12.76 33.46 -4.61
CA GLN A 233 -11.71 32.98 -5.51
C GLN A 233 -10.56 32.32 -4.74
N GLU A 234 -10.06 32.96 -3.68
CA GLU A 234 -8.97 32.39 -2.89
C GLU A 234 -9.42 31.12 -2.18
N ARG A 235 -10.64 31.08 -1.63
CA ARG A 235 -11.18 29.86 -1.04
C ARG A 235 -11.33 28.74 -2.06
N GLN A 236 -11.84 29.02 -3.26
CA GLN A 236 -11.95 28.03 -4.34
C GLN A 236 -10.58 27.51 -4.75
N LYS A 237 -9.57 28.37 -4.82
CA LYS A 237 -8.18 28.00 -5.12
C LYS A 237 -7.60 27.06 -4.07
N GLU A 238 -7.77 27.37 -2.78
CA GLU A 238 -7.30 26.52 -1.68
C GLU A 238 -8.03 25.16 -1.64
N LEU A 239 -9.36 25.15 -1.83
CA LEU A 239 -10.15 23.91 -1.91
C LEU A 239 -9.71 23.03 -3.10
N THR A 240 -9.43 23.64 -4.25
CA THR A 240 -8.92 22.94 -5.42
C THR A 240 -7.51 22.40 -5.17
N GLY A 241 -6.64 23.19 -4.53
CA GLY A 241 -5.31 22.77 -4.11
C GLY A 241 -5.34 21.57 -3.17
N ALA A 242 -6.20 21.60 -2.16
CA ALA A 242 -6.40 20.49 -1.23
C ALA A 242 -6.87 19.21 -1.95
N GLN A 243 -7.78 19.31 -2.92
CA GLN A 243 -8.22 18.16 -3.73
C GLN A 243 -7.07 17.61 -4.59
N GLN A 244 -6.23 18.46 -5.17
CA GLN A 244 -5.07 18.03 -5.94
C GLN A 244 -4.05 17.30 -5.05
N ASP A 245 -3.81 17.79 -3.85
CA ASP A 245 -2.91 17.15 -2.91
C ASP A 245 -3.47 15.82 -2.40
N GLN A 246 -4.80 15.69 -2.30
CA GLN A 246 -5.47 14.42 -2.03
C GLN A 246 -5.21 13.41 -3.16
N LYS A 247 -5.40 13.82 -4.42
CA LYS A 247 -5.12 13.00 -5.61
C LYS A 247 -3.64 12.56 -5.65
N LYS A 248 -2.71 13.48 -5.42
CA LYS A 248 -1.26 13.17 -5.36
C LYS A 248 -0.94 12.19 -4.23
N THR A 249 -1.58 12.34 -3.08
CA THR A 249 -1.37 11.45 -1.93
C THR A 249 -1.90 10.06 -2.22
N LYS A 250 -3.10 9.94 -2.77
CA LYS A 250 -3.65 8.67 -3.30
C LYS A 250 -2.64 7.99 -4.23
N SER A 251 -2.18 8.70 -5.28
CA SER A 251 -1.21 8.13 -6.23
C SER A 251 0.11 7.71 -5.58
N LYS A 252 0.60 8.46 -4.59
CA LYS A 252 1.79 8.08 -3.82
C LYS A 252 1.57 6.80 -3.00
N ILE A 253 0.41 6.65 -2.37
CA ILE A 253 0.06 5.44 -1.63
C ILE A 253 -0.04 4.25 -2.59
N GLU A 254 -0.71 4.40 -3.72
CA GLU A 254 -0.82 3.37 -4.76
C GLU A 254 0.57 2.91 -5.25
N LEU A 255 1.46 3.84 -5.57
CA LEU A 255 2.85 3.52 -5.95
C LEU A 255 3.61 2.79 -4.85
N LYS A 256 3.42 3.16 -3.58
CA LYS A 256 4.07 2.49 -2.46
C LYS A 256 3.50 1.10 -2.22
N ARG A 257 2.19 0.91 -2.31
CA ARG A 257 1.55 -0.42 -2.25
C ARG A 257 2.04 -1.31 -3.37
N GLN A 258 2.16 -0.80 -4.59
CA GLN A 258 2.72 -1.52 -5.73
C GLN A 258 4.15 -1.98 -5.43
N ALA A 259 5.03 -1.06 -5.01
CA ALA A 259 6.42 -1.40 -4.70
C ALA A 259 6.56 -2.45 -3.60
N VAL A 260 5.72 -2.38 -2.56
CA VAL A 260 5.69 -3.39 -1.48
C VAL A 260 5.18 -4.73 -2.01
N THR A 261 4.12 -4.72 -2.81
CA THR A 261 3.55 -5.93 -3.43
C THR A 261 4.57 -6.63 -4.32
N ASP A 262 5.24 -5.89 -5.20
CA ASP A 262 6.28 -6.42 -6.09
C ASP A 262 7.43 -7.05 -5.29
N HIS A 263 7.83 -6.41 -4.19
CA HIS A 263 8.88 -6.91 -3.32
C HIS A 263 8.46 -8.21 -2.59
N ILE A 264 7.23 -8.27 -2.07
CA ILE A 264 6.68 -9.47 -1.43
C ILE A 264 6.63 -10.63 -2.44
N ASN A 265 6.11 -10.39 -3.65
CA ASN A 265 6.04 -11.42 -4.68
C ASN A 265 7.43 -11.89 -5.12
N THR A 266 8.41 -10.98 -5.22
CA THR A 266 9.80 -11.35 -5.53
C THR A 266 10.39 -12.26 -4.45
N ILE A 267 10.14 -11.97 -3.17
CA ILE A 267 10.59 -12.82 -2.06
C ILE A 267 9.96 -14.21 -2.17
N TYR A 268 8.65 -14.26 -2.38
CA TYR A 268 7.93 -15.52 -2.55
C TYR A 268 8.46 -16.32 -3.74
N GLU A 269 8.61 -15.71 -4.92
CA GLU A 269 9.12 -16.39 -6.13
C GLU A 269 10.53 -16.93 -5.93
N THR A 270 11.40 -16.16 -5.28
CA THR A 270 12.78 -16.57 -4.95
C THR A 270 12.77 -17.75 -4.01
N ALA A 271 11.97 -17.69 -2.93
CA ALA A 271 11.86 -18.77 -1.95
C ALA A 271 11.26 -20.03 -2.60
N ASN A 272 10.15 -19.90 -3.32
CA ASN A 272 9.47 -21.00 -3.98
C ASN A 272 10.39 -21.70 -5.00
N THR A 273 11.11 -20.92 -5.82
CA THR A 273 12.11 -21.46 -6.76
C THR A 273 13.21 -22.22 -6.03
N GLY A 274 13.71 -21.68 -4.91
CA GLY A 274 14.72 -22.34 -4.08
C GLY A 274 14.24 -23.65 -3.48
N VAL A 275 12.99 -23.72 -3.01
CA VAL A 275 12.41 -24.97 -2.49
C VAL A 275 12.20 -25.99 -3.62
N LYS A 276 11.65 -25.59 -4.77
CA LYS A 276 11.49 -26.46 -5.95
C LYS A 276 12.82 -27.07 -6.38
N GLN A 277 13.88 -26.25 -6.44
CA GLN A 277 15.24 -26.73 -6.74
C GLN A 277 15.74 -27.73 -5.70
N LYS A 278 15.53 -27.46 -4.40
CA LYS A 278 15.91 -28.40 -3.34
C LYS A 278 15.16 -29.74 -3.45
N LEU A 279 13.86 -29.73 -3.75
CA LEU A 279 13.09 -30.96 -3.95
C LEU A 279 13.55 -31.75 -5.18
N ASP A 280 13.86 -31.07 -6.28
CA ASP A 280 14.42 -31.69 -7.49
C ASP A 280 15.83 -32.25 -7.29
N ASP A 281 16.66 -31.57 -6.52
CA ASP A 281 18.02 -31.98 -6.22
C ASP A 281 18.08 -33.06 -5.13
N LEU A 282 17.11 -33.11 -4.21
CA LEU A 282 17.05 -34.11 -3.14
C LEU A 282 17.08 -35.53 -3.69
N GLU A 283 16.21 -35.85 -4.64
CA GLU A 283 16.16 -37.19 -5.23
C GLU A 283 17.46 -37.51 -5.99
N LYS A 284 17.95 -36.57 -6.81
CA LYS A 284 19.19 -36.75 -7.59
C LYS A 284 20.40 -36.98 -6.68
N GLN A 285 20.57 -36.13 -5.67
CA GLN A 285 21.72 -36.19 -4.76
C GLN A 285 21.62 -37.39 -3.82
N SER A 286 20.43 -37.68 -3.27
CA SER A 286 20.23 -38.84 -2.39
C SER A 286 20.53 -40.15 -3.12
N LEU A 287 19.98 -40.34 -4.33
CA LEU A 287 20.23 -41.53 -5.14
C LEU A 287 21.69 -41.63 -5.61
N ALA A 288 22.32 -40.51 -5.98
CA ALA A 288 23.73 -40.49 -6.36
C ALA A 288 24.65 -40.85 -5.19
N ASN A 289 24.43 -40.27 -4.01
CA ASN A 289 25.18 -40.57 -2.79
C ASN A 289 24.99 -42.03 -2.38
N PHE A 290 23.76 -42.54 -2.49
CA PHE A 290 23.45 -43.94 -2.25
C PHE A 290 24.23 -44.85 -3.21
N ASP A 291 24.20 -44.58 -4.52
CA ASP A 291 24.90 -45.38 -5.53
C ASP A 291 26.43 -45.40 -5.32
N ILE A 292 27.01 -44.28 -4.86
CA ILE A 292 28.44 -44.21 -4.51
C ILE A 292 28.73 -45.11 -3.31
N GLY A 293 27.93 -45.01 -2.24
CA GLY A 293 28.07 -45.82 -1.03
C GLY A 293 27.86 -47.31 -1.29
N GLU A 294 26.82 -47.66 -2.06
CA GLU A 294 26.50 -49.03 -2.48
C GLU A 294 27.65 -49.65 -3.25
N LYS A 295 28.18 -48.99 -4.29
CA LYS A 295 29.32 -49.48 -5.06
C LYS A 295 30.55 -49.70 -4.19
N ALA A 296 30.84 -48.78 -3.27
CA ALA A 296 32.00 -48.90 -2.37
C ALA A 296 31.84 -50.06 -1.37
N ALA A 297 30.64 -50.21 -0.78
CA ALA A 297 30.33 -51.28 0.16
C ALA A 297 30.32 -52.65 -0.55
N THR A 298 29.62 -52.76 -1.68
CA THR A 298 29.58 -53.97 -2.53
C THR A 298 30.98 -54.39 -2.95
N LYS A 299 31.82 -53.45 -3.41
CA LYS A 299 33.21 -53.76 -3.77
C LYS A 299 34.02 -54.28 -2.58
N THR A 300 33.92 -53.61 -1.43
CA THR A 300 34.63 -54.02 -0.21
C THR A 300 34.21 -55.41 0.25
N PHE A 301 32.91 -55.69 0.19
CA PHE A 301 32.34 -56.99 0.51
C PHE A 301 32.83 -58.07 -0.46
N GLU A 302 32.68 -57.86 -1.77
CA GLU A 302 33.11 -58.80 -2.81
C GLU A 302 34.63 -59.10 -2.72
N ASP A 303 35.46 -58.08 -2.52
CA ASP A 303 36.91 -58.25 -2.38
C ASP A 303 37.27 -59.03 -1.11
N ASN A 304 36.53 -58.82 -0.02
CA ASN A 304 36.72 -59.55 1.23
C ASN A 304 36.36 -61.04 1.06
N VAL A 305 35.17 -61.33 0.50
CA VAL A 305 34.71 -62.69 0.19
C VAL A 305 35.71 -63.39 -0.73
N LYS A 306 36.13 -62.73 -1.82
CA LYS A 306 37.14 -63.29 -2.75
C LYS A 306 38.45 -63.61 -2.03
N ARG A 307 38.99 -62.69 -1.25
CA ARG A 307 40.24 -62.89 -0.51
C ARG A 307 40.17 -64.06 0.46
N ARG A 308 39.07 -64.16 1.23
CA ARG A 308 38.85 -65.25 2.20
C ARG A 308 38.67 -66.59 1.50
N MET A 309 37.91 -66.61 0.40
CA MET A 309 37.71 -67.80 -0.43
C MET A 309 39.04 -68.27 -1.07
N ASP A 310 39.83 -67.36 -1.63
CA ASP A 310 41.14 -67.68 -2.20
C ASP A 310 42.11 -68.25 -1.14
N ALA A 311 42.08 -67.70 0.08
CA ALA A 311 42.89 -68.21 1.19
C ALA A 311 42.47 -69.62 1.62
N PHE A 312 41.16 -69.87 1.72
CA PHE A 312 40.61 -71.19 1.99
C PHE A 312 41.00 -72.21 0.91
N LYS A 313 40.84 -71.84 -0.37
CA LYS A 313 41.21 -72.68 -1.51
C LYS A 313 42.70 -73.02 -1.52
N ARG A 314 43.59 -72.05 -1.33
CA ARG A 314 45.04 -72.29 -1.21
C ARG A 314 45.35 -73.27 -0.08
N TRP A 315 44.81 -73.05 1.11
CA TRP A 315 45.06 -73.93 2.26
C TRP A 315 44.58 -75.37 2.03
N ARG A 316 43.43 -75.55 1.38
CA ARG A 316 42.79 -76.86 1.15
C ARG A 316 43.35 -77.62 -0.05
N TYR A 317 43.65 -76.91 -1.15
CA TYR A 317 43.97 -77.53 -2.44
C TYR A 317 45.46 -77.50 -2.83
N ASP A 318 46.31 -76.66 -2.24
CA ASP A 318 47.77 -76.68 -2.51
C ASP A 318 48.50 -77.84 -1.80
N ARG A 319 47.77 -78.79 -1.19
CA ARG A 319 48.34 -80.00 -0.56
C ARG A 319 48.34 -81.19 -1.52
N PHE A 320 49.22 -82.16 -1.28
CA PHE A 320 49.28 -83.39 -2.09
C PHE A 320 47.93 -84.13 -2.04
N GLY A 321 47.30 -84.35 -3.21
CA GLY A 321 45.92 -84.89 -3.34
C GLY A 321 44.81 -83.82 -3.45
N GLY A 322 45.16 -82.53 -3.43
CA GLY A 322 44.21 -81.42 -3.50
C GLY A 322 43.39 -81.34 -4.79
N SER A 323 43.93 -81.79 -5.93
CA SER A 323 43.16 -81.86 -7.20
C SER A 323 42.01 -82.88 -7.15
N LEU A 324 42.19 -83.98 -6.40
CA LEU A 324 41.16 -84.99 -6.20
C LEU A 324 40.08 -84.50 -5.22
N LEU A 325 40.51 -83.78 -4.18
CA LEU A 325 39.59 -83.08 -3.26
C LEU A 325 38.81 -82.00 -3.99
N TRP A 326 39.44 -81.21 -4.87
CA TRP A 326 38.77 -80.21 -5.68
C TRP A 326 37.71 -80.83 -6.60
N ALA A 327 38.02 -81.95 -7.27
CA ALA A 327 37.07 -82.67 -8.11
C ALA A 327 35.88 -83.23 -7.30
N LYS A 328 36.15 -83.79 -6.11
CA LYS A 328 35.12 -84.26 -5.18
C LYS A 328 34.22 -83.11 -4.70
N ASP A 329 34.84 -82.02 -4.26
CA ASP A 329 34.17 -80.86 -3.70
C ASP A 329 33.38 -80.09 -4.79
N LYS A 330 33.81 -80.16 -6.06
CA LYS A 330 33.04 -79.74 -7.24
C LYS A 330 31.80 -80.60 -7.52
N LEU A 331 31.86 -81.90 -7.23
CA LEU A 331 30.80 -82.86 -7.56
C LEU A 331 29.76 -83.01 -6.45
N PHE A 332 30.17 -82.87 -5.18
CA PHE A 332 29.34 -83.13 -4.00
C PHE A 332 29.03 -81.89 -3.16
N GLY A 333 29.57 -80.73 -3.51
CA GLY A 333 29.40 -79.50 -2.75
C GLY A 333 30.33 -79.38 -1.54
N MET A 334 30.39 -78.19 -0.94
CA MET A 334 31.20 -77.84 0.25
C MET A 334 30.42 -77.02 1.28
N ASP A 335 29.13 -76.93 1.05
CA ASP A 335 28.16 -76.03 1.67
C ASP A 335 27.93 -76.36 3.16
N GLU A 336 28.27 -77.58 3.59
CA GLU A 336 28.23 -77.98 4.99
C GLU A 336 29.53 -77.71 5.77
N LEU A 337 30.63 -77.35 5.09
CA LEU A 337 31.90 -77.11 5.77
C LEU A 337 31.82 -75.83 6.63
N PRO A 338 32.13 -75.91 7.93
CA PRO A 338 32.01 -74.78 8.85
C PRO A 338 32.91 -73.61 8.43
N GLU A 339 34.05 -73.86 7.78
CA GLU A 339 34.94 -72.81 7.28
C GLU A 339 34.36 -72.04 6.11
N VAL A 340 33.56 -72.68 5.24
CA VAL A 340 32.88 -72.02 4.11
C VAL A 340 31.67 -71.24 4.61
N LYS A 341 30.92 -71.77 5.58
CA LYS A 341 29.81 -71.05 6.25
C LYS A 341 30.27 -69.80 7.02
N ASN A 342 31.52 -69.77 7.47
CA ASN A 342 32.08 -68.63 8.19
C ASN A 342 32.61 -67.53 7.26
N ILE A 343 32.82 -67.82 5.96
CA ILE A 343 33.33 -66.88 4.96
C ILE A 343 32.21 -65.97 4.48
#